data_AF-A0A8T7GDZ1-F1
#
_entry.id   AF-A0A8T7GDZ1-F1
#
_cell.length_a   1.000
_cell.length_b   1.000
_cell.length_c   1.000
_cell.angle_alpha   90.00
_cell.angle_beta   90.00
_cell.angle_gamma   90.00
#
_symmetry.space_group_name_H-M   'P 1'
#
loop_
_entity.id
_entity.type
_entity.pdbx_description
1 polymer ?
#
loop_
_entity_poly.entity_id
_entity_poly.type
_entity_poly.pdbx_seq_one_letter_code
_entity_poly.pdbx_strand_id
1 'polypeptide(L)'
;MQKSVKEWRRYLTSLFPDKDILIKEIESWRGFADSLRIEDQKLFKQMLDDCQRYASAVNAKGEPFPAEALLMALIFQQQKMIHWLTRQINMLEGR
;
A
#
# COMPACT_ATOMS: atom_id res chain seq x y z
N MET A 1 -1.24 14.30 23.86
CA MET A 1 -0.37 13.46 23.01
C MET A 1 -0.83 13.36 21.55
N GLN A 2 -2.12 13.16 21.24
CA GLN A 2 -2.62 13.06 19.85
C GLN A 2 -2.51 14.35 18.98
N LYS A 3 -2.51 15.55 19.58
CA LYS A 3 -2.38 16.82 18.84
C LYS A 3 -1.04 16.93 18.07
N SER A 4 0.05 16.51 18.71
CA SER A 4 1.40 16.54 18.15
C SER A 4 1.50 15.67 16.89
N VAL A 5 0.97 14.44 16.91
CA VAL A 5 1.03 13.53 15.76
C VAL A 5 0.29 14.10 14.54
N LYS A 6 -0.88 14.72 14.73
CA LYS A 6 -1.62 15.37 13.63
C LYS A 6 -0.86 16.58 13.05
N GLU A 7 -0.19 17.36 13.88
CA GLU A 7 0.61 18.51 13.44
C GLU A 7 1.85 18.08 12.66
N TRP A 8 2.59 17.08 13.14
CA TRP A 8 3.72 16.49 12.42
C TRP A 8 3.29 15.90 11.08
N ARG A 9 2.12 15.24 11.04
CA ARG A 9 1.57 14.70 9.79
C ARG A 9 1.25 15.81 8.79
N ARG A 10 0.63 16.90 9.25
CA ARG A 10 0.32 18.07 8.42
C ARG A 10 1.57 18.76 7.87
N TYR A 11 2.62 18.84 8.69
CA TYR A 11 3.93 19.39 8.30
C TYR A 11 4.64 18.52 7.25
N LEU A 12 4.63 17.19 7.44
CA LEU A 12 5.16 16.24 6.46
C LEU A 12 4.38 16.26 5.14
N THR A 13 3.05 16.43 5.19
CA THR A 13 2.22 16.59 3.98
C THR A 13 2.56 17.87 3.22
N SER A 14 2.92 18.97 3.89
CA SER A 14 3.33 20.20 3.20
C SER A 14 4.76 20.13 2.64
N LEU A 15 5.64 19.32 3.24
CA LEU A 15 7.01 19.11 2.79
C LEU A 15 7.12 18.12 1.62
N PHE A 16 6.16 17.18 1.53
CA PHE A 16 6.12 16.15 0.50
C PHE A 16 4.70 16.04 -0.08
N PRO A 17 4.24 17.06 -0.84
CA PRO A 17 2.90 17.05 -1.44
C PRO A 17 2.67 15.83 -2.34
N ASP A 18 3.74 15.28 -2.91
CA ASP A 18 3.69 14.08 -3.74
C ASP A 18 3.25 12.86 -2.91
N LYS A 19 3.70 12.70 -1.65
CA LYS A 19 3.31 11.55 -0.81
C LYS A 19 1.84 11.57 -0.38
N ASP A 20 1.11 12.64 -0.68
CA ASP A 20 -0.25 12.86 -0.24
C ASP A 20 -1.26 11.94 -0.96
N ILE A 21 -1.04 11.66 -2.26
CA ILE A 21 -2.01 10.91 -3.09
C ILE A 21 -2.19 9.47 -2.58
N LEU A 22 -1.09 8.70 -2.47
CA LEU A 22 -1.16 7.31 -1.99
C LEU A 22 -1.64 7.22 -0.54
N ILE A 23 -1.23 8.15 0.33
CA ILE A 23 -1.65 8.13 1.74
C ILE A 23 -3.16 8.40 1.85
N LYS A 24 -3.67 9.41 1.15
CA LYS A 24 -5.10 9.72 1.10
C LYS A 24 -5.90 8.55 0.54
N GLU A 25 -5.38 7.91 -0.51
CA GLU A 25 -6.04 6.75 -1.09
C GLU A 25 -6.05 5.59 -0.07
N ILE A 26 -4.93 5.21 0.54
CA ILE A 26 -4.92 4.17 1.58
C ILE A 26 -5.91 4.48 2.72
N GLU A 27 -6.03 5.75 3.14
CA GLU A 27 -7.00 6.16 4.15
C GLU A 27 -8.46 6.04 3.68
N SER A 28 -8.75 6.23 2.39
CA SER A 28 -10.09 6.09 1.81
C SER A 28 -10.59 4.64 1.90
N TRP A 29 -9.68 3.67 1.83
CA TRP A 29 -9.99 2.23 1.95
C TRP A 29 -10.19 1.74 3.39
N ARG A 30 -10.08 2.61 4.40
CA ARG A 30 -10.23 2.22 5.82
C ARG A 30 -11.64 1.69 6.14
N GLY A 31 -12.68 2.26 5.54
CA GLY A 31 -14.06 1.79 5.72
C GLY A 31 -14.28 0.37 5.17
N PHE A 32 -13.61 0.03 4.07
CA PHE A 32 -13.58 -1.34 3.56
C PHE A 32 -12.92 -2.28 4.57
N ALA A 33 -11.73 -1.92 5.05
CA ALA A 33 -11.00 -2.71 6.04
C ALA A 33 -11.80 -2.94 7.32
N ASP A 34 -12.48 -1.91 7.83
CA ASP A 34 -13.25 -1.98 9.06
C ASP A 34 -14.56 -2.78 8.92
N SER A 35 -14.98 -3.09 7.69
CA SER A 35 -16.13 -3.96 7.40
C SER A 35 -15.75 -5.45 7.27
N LEU A 36 -14.45 -5.77 7.28
CA LEU A 36 -13.95 -7.15 7.22
C LEU A 36 -13.99 -7.82 8.61
N ARG A 37 -13.89 -9.16 8.63
CA ARG A 37 -13.63 -9.91 9.87
C ARG A 37 -12.27 -9.52 10.45
N ILE A 38 -12.08 -9.70 11.75
CA ILE A 38 -10.87 -9.24 12.47
C ILE A 38 -9.59 -9.81 11.84
N GLU A 39 -9.61 -11.07 11.41
CA GLU A 39 -8.48 -11.75 10.78
C GLU A 39 -8.14 -11.10 9.43
N ASP A 40 -9.15 -10.88 8.59
CA ASP A 40 -9.02 -10.31 7.25
C ASP A 40 -8.69 -8.81 7.30
N GLN A 41 -9.23 -8.08 8.28
CA GLN A 41 -8.97 -6.66 8.52
C GLN A 41 -7.47 -6.43 8.75
N LYS A 42 -6.84 -7.24 9.60
CA LYS A 42 -5.41 -7.10 9.91
C LYS A 42 -4.56 -7.37 8.67
N LEU A 43 -4.87 -8.43 7.93
CA LEU A 43 -4.18 -8.78 6.70
C LEU A 43 -4.31 -7.70 5.63
N PHE A 44 -5.53 -7.18 5.44
CA PHE A 44 -5.81 -6.14 4.45
C PHE A 44 -5.09 -4.82 4.78
N LYS A 45 -5.08 -4.41 6.06
CA LYS A 45 -4.33 -3.21 6.49
C LYS A 45 -2.83 -3.36 6.23
N GLN A 46 -2.26 -4.52 6.56
CA GLN A 46 -0.86 -4.81 6.28
C GLN A 46 -0.55 -4.79 4.78
N MET A 47 -1.45 -5.32 3.95
CA MET A 47 -1.33 -5.29 2.49
C MET A 47 -1.30 -3.85 1.94
N LEU A 48 -2.12 -2.95 2.47
CA LEU A 48 -2.12 -1.54 2.10
C LEU A 48 -0.87 -0.81 2.57
N ASP A 49 -0.42 -1.05 3.81
CA ASP A 49 0.81 -0.44 4.35
C ASP A 49 2.05 -0.85 3.54
N ASP A 50 2.10 -2.10 3.11
CA ASP A 50 3.14 -2.63 2.23
C ASP A 50 3.23 -1.90 0.88
N CYS A 51 2.17 -1.23 0.44
CA CYS A 51 2.15 -0.46 -0.81
C CYS A 51 2.84 0.90 -0.69
N GLN A 52 3.13 1.38 0.53
CA GLN A 52 3.86 2.65 0.73
C GLN A 52 5.22 2.67 0.02
N ARG A 53 5.85 1.50 -0.17
CA ARG A 53 7.10 1.36 -0.93
C ARG A 53 6.98 1.78 -2.41
N TYR A 54 5.76 1.81 -2.95
CA TYR A 54 5.46 2.20 -4.33
C TYR A 54 4.97 3.65 -4.46
N ALA A 55 5.05 4.45 -3.39
CA ALA A 55 4.59 5.85 -3.38
C ALA A 55 5.11 6.65 -4.58
N SER A 56 6.41 6.57 -4.89
CA SER A 56 6.98 7.30 -6.04
C SER A 56 6.37 6.87 -7.38
N ALA A 57 6.08 5.58 -7.57
CA ALA A 57 5.47 5.08 -8.81
C ALA A 57 3.99 5.49 -8.92
N VAL A 58 3.26 5.43 -7.80
CA VAL A 58 1.86 5.88 -7.72
C VAL A 58 1.77 7.38 -8.04
N ASN A 59 2.67 8.18 -7.47
CA ASN A 59 2.70 9.62 -7.68
C ASN A 59 3.09 9.99 -9.12
N ALA A 60 4.02 9.25 -9.73
CA ALA A 60 4.40 9.44 -11.12
C ALA A 60 3.23 9.15 -12.09
N LYS A 61 2.34 8.22 -11.74
CA LYS A 61 1.10 7.96 -12.49
C LYS A 61 0.11 9.12 -12.37
N GLY A 62 0.11 9.83 -11.23
CA GLY A 62 -0.65 11.06 -11.01
C GLY A 62 -2.17 10.89 -10.91
N GLU A 63 -2.86 11.98 -10.66
CA GLU A 63 -4.33 12.10 -10.69
C GLU A 63 -4.88 12.00 -12.14
N PRO A 64 -6.17 11.66 -12.36
CA PRO A 64 -7.29 11.58 -11.41
C PRO A 64 -7.61 10.16 -10.89
N PHE A 65 -6.73 9.19 -11.14
CA PHE A 65 -7.02 7.77 -10.92
C PHE A 65 -6.04 7.12 -9.91
N PRO A 66 -6.04 7.54 -8.63
CA PRO A 66 -5.10 7.04 -7.62
C PRO A 66 -5.40 5.61 -7.18
N ALA A 67 -6.68 5.21 -7.19
CA ALA A 67 -7.12 3.85 -6.88
C ALA A 67 -6.47 2.82 -7.83
N GLU A 68 -6.40 3.12 -9.12
CA GLU A 68 -5.82 2.26 -10.16
C GLU A 68 -4.33 2.08 -9.95
N ALA A 69 -3.61 3.13 -9.55
CA ALA A 69 -2.20 3.01 -9.20
C ALA A 69 -1.98 2.18 -7.93
N LEU A 70 -2.82 2.34 -6.90
CA LEU A 70 -2.78 1.51 -5.70
C LEU A 70 -3.07 0.03 -6.04
N LEU A 71 -4.12 -0.24 -6.83
CA LEU A 71 -4.47 -1.58 -7.29
C LEU A 71 -3.34 -2.21 -8.12
N MET A 72 -2.70 -1.45 -9.01
CA MET A 72 -1.54 -1.93 -9.76
C MET A 72 -0.34 -2.22 -8.86
N ALA A 73 -0.08 -1.40 -7.84
CA ALA A 73 0.97 -1.65 -6.85
C ALA A 73 0.71 -2.96 -6.07
N LEU A 74 -0.55 -3.18 -5.68
CA LEU A 74 -1.00 -4.41 -5.02
C LEU A 74 -0.78 -5.63 -5.92
N ILE A 75 -1.29 -5.60 -7.16
CA ILE A 75 -1.12 -6.69 -8.13
C ILE A 75 0.36 -6.99 -8.38
N PHE A 76 1.18 -5.95 -8.56
CA PHE A 76 2.62 -6.12 -8.78
C PHE A 76 3.33 -6.76 -7.59
N GLN A 77 2.96 -6.38 -6.36
CA GLN A 77 3.49 -6.99 -5.15
C GLN A 77 3.13 -8.48 -5.07
N GLN A 78 1.89 -8.85 -5.39
CA GLN A 78 1.46 -10.25 -5.42
C GLN A 78 2.21 -11.03 -6.52
N GLN A 79 2.39 -10.46 -7.71
CA GLN A 79 3.15 -11.08 -8.80
C GLN A 79 4.61 -11.36 -8.41
N LYS A 80 5.25 -10.46 -7.66
CA LYS A 80 6.61 -10.68 -7.13
C LYS A 80 6.66 -11.83 -6.14
N MET A 81 5.66 -11.96 -5.28
CA MET A 81 5.58 -13.06 -4.31
C MET A 81 5.35 -14.41 -5.01
N ILE A 82 4.45 -14.45 -6.01
CA ILE A 82 4.23 -15.64 -6.85
C ILE A 82 5.54 -16.04 -7.55
N HIS A 83 6.19 -15.10 -8.23
CA HIS A 83 7.46 -15.37 -8.91
C HIS A 83 8.55 -15.87 -7.96
N TRP A 84 8.63 -15.32 -6.74
CA TRP A 84 9.56 -15.80 -5.73
C TRP A 84 9.24 -17.23 -5.28
N LEU A 85 7.97 -17.53 -4.96
CA LEU A 85 7.53 -18.87 -4.55
C LEU A 85 7.78 -19.91 -5.65
N THR A 86 7.44 -19.61 -6.91
CA THR A 86 7.69 -20.49 -8.05
C THR A 86 9.19 -20.81 -8.17
N ARG A 87 10.07 -19.82 -7.98
CA ARG A 87 11.52 -20.06 -7.98
C ARG A 87 11.95 -20.98 -6.83
N GLN A 88 11.39 -20.83 -5.64
CA GLN A 88 11.71 -21.70 -4.51
C GLN A 88 11.27 -23.14 -4.78
N ILE A 89 10.06 -23.34 -5.31
CA ILE A 89 9.52 -24.66 -5.66
C ILE A 89 10.42 -25.34 -6.70
N ASN A 90 10.77 -24.65 -7.79
CA ASN A 90 11.64 -25.20 -8.83
C ASN A 90 13.03 -25.60 -8.28
N MET A 91 13.55 -24.88 -7.28
CA MET A 91 14.82 -25.24 -6.62
C MET A 91 14.69 -26.47 -5.71
N LEU A 92 13.50 -26.74 -5.16
CA LEU A 92 13.24 -27.90 -4.31
C LEU A 92 12.93 -29.15 -5.14
N GLU A 93 12.24 -29.01 -6.27
CA GLU A 93 11.92 -30.10 -7.20
C GLU A 93 13.11 -30.52 -8.09
N GLY A 94 14.07 -29.61 -8.32
CA GLY A 94 15.32 -29.90 -9.03
C GLY A 94 16.39 -30.60 -8.17
N ARG A 95 16.04 -31.11 -6.99
CA ARG A 95 16.86 -31.94 -6.10
C ARG A 95 16.34 -33.37 -6.08
#